data_AF-A0A6P8PZC0-F1
#
_entry.id   AF-A0A6P8PZC0-F1
#
_cell.length_a   1.000
_cell.length_b   1.000
_cell.length_c   1.000
_cell.angle_alpha   90.00
_cell.angle_beta   90.00
_cell.angle_gamma   90.00
#
_symmetry.space_group_name_H-M   'P 1'
#
loop_
_entity.id
_entity.type
_entity.pdbx_description
1 polymer ?
#
loop_
_entity_poly.entity_id
_entity_poly.type
_entity_poly.pdbx_seq_one_letter_code
_entity_poly.pdbx_strand_id
1 'polypeptide(L)'
;MSTERDMATRIECDIQDLQNTNRTCFDDSQKPLETPEFCAKGGQPYIPYELAKLYITKIVEDMQQMKLRYKKIIEELELINEDQERDMMVLRSHYSSKMDILQSKVKAYQEQIDNKNSYLEGIIKSLQEENRDLMKDKVGLLHQVKELQEKLEKEKLTGEMENQEALMQNTNLVKAHITLEKVIKSMHQKEKDMSELLQYESTCNRGPNPQITVNTLLQTALRKIHLMYCEVPEEQQFVNHLFKKNDAEIADWKKTFNKTIAGNILLDHDRSLVNTKNDLESTEYEKLVLDCIRTGEIPEWILRNSLYSSITESDCDTKNDQRSNPPENDKEIFKEETQSFLAVSDSAMQMGSSMHKQILWKQHSPNSLTINGKNDDGEWNQQSFDPWIFSKPLFY
;
A
#
# COMPACT_ATOMS: atom_id res chain seq x y z
N MET A 1 0.54 65.20 -28.76
CA MET A 1 -0.37 65.97 -27.90
C MET A 1 0.34 67.12 -27.16
N SER A 2 1.49 66.94 -26.49
CA SER A 2 2.20 68.06 -25.84
C SER A 2 2.93 68.99 -26.83
N THR A 3 3.42 68.45 -27.94
CA THR A 3 4.26 69.18 -28.91
C THR A 3 3.51 70.14 -29.83
N GLU A 4 2.20 69.95 -30.03
CA GLU A 4 1.38 70.85 -30.86
C GLU A 4 1.05 72.16 -30.14
N ARG A 5 0.85 72.14 -28.81
CA ARG A 5 0.61 73.37 -28.04
C ARG A 5 1.84 74.26 -27.99
N ASP A 6 3.02 73.67 -27.84
CA ASP A 6 4.27 74.44 -27.75
C ASP A 6 4.62 75.14 -29.08
N MET A 7 4.26 74.54 -30.23
CA MET A 7 4.41 75.20 -31.53
C MET A 7 3.40 76.32 -31.75
N ALA A 8 2.14 76.14 -31.31
CA ALA A 8 1.11 77.17 -31.43
C ALA A 8 1.46 78.44 -30.63
N THR A 9 1.96 78.29 -29.40
CA THR A 9 2.36 79.43 -28.56
C THR A 9 3.57 80.19 -29.10
N ARG A 10 4.44 79.52 -29.86
CA ARG A 10 5.65 80.15 -30.42
C ARG A 10 5.30 81.02 -31.64
N ILE A 11 4.36 80.57 -32.47
CA ILE A 11 3.84 81.34 -33.61
C ILE A 11 3.10 82.59 -33.13
N GLU A 12 2.36 82.52 -32.02
CA GLU A 12 1.67 83.68 -31.44
C GLU A 12 2.63 84.78 -30.95
N CYS A 13 3.78 84.41 -30.36
CA CYS A 13 4.80 85.38 -29.95
C CYS A 13 5.44 86.10 -31.15
N ASP A 14 5.80 85.36 -32.21
CA ASP A 14 6.49 85.94 -33.37
C ASP A 14 5.57 86.92 -34.17
N ILE A 15 4.26 86.67 -34.18
CA ILE A 15 3.27 87.59 -34.79
C ILE A 15 3.17 88.90 -33.99
N GLN A 16 3.21 88.83 -32.66
CA GLN A 16 3.13 90.01 -31.79
C GLN A 16 4.34 90.94 -31.99
N ASP A 17 5.54 90.37 -32.16
CA ASP A 17 6.77 91.15 -32.36
C ASP A 17 6.83 91.82 -33.74
N LEU A 18 6.33 91.16 -34.80
CA LEU A 18 6.21 91.78 -36.13
C LEU A 18 5.22 92.95 -36.15
N GLN A 19 4.14 92.88 -35.36
CA GLN A 19 3.18 93.99 -35.23
C GLN A 19 3.76 95.17 -34.46
N ASN A 20 4.62 94.92 -33.47
CA ASN A 20 5.26 95.98 -32.69
C ASN A 20 6.38 96.68 -33.48
N THR A 21 7.11 95.95 -34.32
CA THR A 21 8.23 96.50 -35.09
C THR A 21 7.76 97.43 -36.22
N ASN A 22 6.59 97.17 -36.82
CA ASN A 22 6.00 98.04 -37.85
C ASN A 22 5.33 99.31 -37.31
N ARG A 23 5.24 99.49 -35.97
CA ARG A 23 4.56 100.64 -35.36
C ARG A 23 5.48 101.82 -35.06
N THR A 24 6.78 101.68 -35.28
CA THR A 24 7.81 102.68 -34.99
C THR A 24 8.63 102.98 -36.23
N CYS A 25 8.10 103.77 -37.17
CA CYS A 25 8.86 104.66 -38.08
C CYS A 25 7.92 105.34 -39.10
N PHE A 26 7.10 106.26 -38.63
CA PHE A 26 6.78 107.46 -39.41
C PHE A 26 7.03 108.64 -38.46
N ASP A 27 8.31 108.90 -38.20
CA ASP A 27 8.73 110.14 -37.54
C ASP A 27 8.60 111.26 -38.58
N ASP A 28 7.46 111.92 -38.47
CA ASP A 28 6.89 112.90 -39.35
C ASP A 28 7.72 114.19 -39.29
N SER A 29 8.87 114.17 -39.95
CA SER A 29 9.62 115.39 -40.30
C SER A 29 9.08 115.99 -41.60
N GLN A 30 7.76 116.00 -41.76
CA GLN A 30 7.11 116.94 -42.67
C GLN A 30 7.29 118.34 -42.12
N LYS A 31 8.33 119.00 -42.63
CA LYS A 31 8.41 120.47 -42.67
C LYS A 31 7.05 120.96 -43.18
N PRO A 32 6.30 121.80 -42.43
CA PRO A 32 5.00 122.29 -42.86
C PRO A 32 5.20 123.01 -44.18
N LEU A 33 4.73 122.42 -45.28
CA LEU A 33 4.63 123.12 -46.55
C LEU A 33 3.52 124.13 -46.32
N GLU A 34 3.91 125.37 -46.01
CA GLU A 34 3.02 126.51 -45.83
C GLU A 34 1.99 126.51 -46.95
N THR A 35 0.78 126.05 -46.62
CA THR A 35 -0.36 126.13 -47.53
C THR A 35 -0.73 127.60 -47.63
N PRO A 36 -0.68 128.21 -48.83
CA PRO A 36 -1.12 129.59 -48.98
C PRO A 36 -2.61 129.65 -48.63
N GLU A 37 -2.89 130.47 -47.63
CA GLU A 37 -4.20 130.75 -47.04
C GLU A 37 -5.10 131.45 -48.09
N PHE A 38 -5.65 130.69 -49.04
CA PHE A 38 -6.65 131.17 -49.99
C PHE A 38 -8.05 131.05 -49.39
N CYS A 39 -8.40 132.02 -48.54
CA CYS A 39 -9.77 132.26 -48.09
C CYS A 39 -10.25 133.59 -48.68
N ALA A 40 -11.17 133.56 -49.65
CA ALA A 40 -12.31 134.49 -49.73
C ALA A 40 -13.05 134.38 -51.09
N LYS A 41 -14.37 134.15 -50.99
CA LYS A 41 -15.44 134.34 -52.00
C LYS A 41 -15.60 133.25 -53.06
N GLY A 42 -16.45 132.25 -52.75
CA GLY A 42 -17.43 131.64 -53.67
C GLY A 42 -16.98 131.08 -55.03
N GLY A 43 -15.68 131.03 -55.33
CA GLY A 43 -15.11 130.42 -56.53
C GLY A 43 -14.70 128.99 -56.22
N GLN A 44 -15.02 128.07 -57.12
CA GLN A 44 -14.54 126.69 -57.03
C GLN A 44 -13.00 126.70 -56.90
N PRO A 45 -12.40 125.89 -55.99
CA PRO A 45 -10.96 125.81 -55.87
C PRO A 45 -10.35 125.40 -57.23
N TYR A 46 -9.58 126.31 -57.83
CA TYR A 46 -8.94 126.10 -59.13
C TYR A 46 -7.48 125.70 -58.91
N ILE A 47 -7.16 124.46 -59.25
CA ILE A 47 -5.77 123.97 -59.25
C ILE A 47 -5.17 124.31 -60.62
N PRO A 48 -4.10 125.12 -60.70
CA PRO A 48 -3.42 125.40 -61.95
C PRO A 48 -3.00 124.09 -62.64
N TYR A 49 -3.28 123.98 -63.93
CA TYR A 49 -3.05 122.76 -64.72
C TYR A 49 -1.60 122.23 -64.62
N GLU A 50 -0.60 123.11 -64.64
CA GLU A 50 0.81 122.69 -64.55
C GLU A 50 1.16 122.03 -63.21
N LEU A 51 0.55 122.49 -62.11
CA LEU A 51 0.71 121.86 -60.79
C LEU A 51 0.01 120.50 -60.76
N ALA A 52 -1.23 120.41 -61.25
CA ALA A 52 -1.96 119.15 -61.35
C ALA A 52 -1.17 118.12 -62.16
N LYS A 53 -0.58 118.53 -63.30
CA LYS A 53 0.27 117.70 -64.14
C LYS A 53 1.50 117.18 -63.39
N LEU A 54 2.22 118.04 -62.65
CA LEU A 54 3.37 117.63 -61.85
C LEU A 54 3.00 116.59 -60.78
N TYR A 55 1.91 116.81 -60.05
CA TYR A 55 1.45 115.86 -59.03
C TYR A 55 1.02 114.52 -59.62
N ILE A 56 0.28 114.54 -60.74
CA ILE A 56 -0.12 113.32 -61.43
C ILE A 56 1.11 112.54 -61.90
N THR A 57 2.10 113.20 -62.52
CA THR A 57 3.35 112.56 -62.94
C THR A 57 4.07 111.92 -61.76
N LYS A 58 4.23 112.65 -60.65
CA LYS A 58 4.87 112.11 -59.43
C LYS A 58 4.13 110.89 -58.88
N ILE A 59 2.79 110.95 -58.80
CA ILE A 59 1.98 109.80 -58.36
C ILE A 59 2.21 108.59 -59.27
N VAL A 60 2.24 108.81 -60.59
CA VAL A 60 2.50 107.73 -61.56
C VAL A 60 3.90 107.14 -61.38
N GLU A 61 4.93 107.96 -61.19
CA GLU A 61 6.30 107.51 -60.91
C GLU A 61 6.37 106.72 -59.61
N ASP A 62 5.78 107.23 -58.53
CA ASP A 62 5.72 106.57 -57.23
C ASP A 62 4.97 105.23 -57.33
N MET A 63 3.84 105.18 -58.05
CA MET A 63 3.11 103.94 -58.32
C MET A 63 3.95 102.93 -59.11
N GLN A 64 4.71 103.37 -60.10
CA GLN A 64 5.58 102.50 -60.88
C GLN A 64 6.73 101.94 -60.03
N GLN A 65 7.39 102.78 -59.22
CA GLN A 65 8.43 102.34 -58.30
C GLN A 65 7.87 101.36 -57.26
N MET A 66 6.70 101.66 -56.70
CA MET A 66 6.02 100.80 -55.75
C MET A 66 5.68 99.44 -56.37
N LYS A 67 5.16 99.43 -57.61
CA LYS A 67 4.90 98.19 -58.36
C LYS A 67 6.15 97.36 -58.56
N LEU A 68 7.29 97.98 -58.90
CA LEU A 68 8.57 97.28 -59.05
C LEU A 68 9.05 96.69 -57.71
N ARG A 69 8.93 97.43 -56.60
CA ARG A 69 9.28 96.93 -55.26
C ARG A 69 8.42 95.73 -54.86
N TYR A 70 7.10 95.82 -55.06
CA TYR A 70 6.19 94.70 -54.76
C TYR A 70 6.51 93.46 -55.60
N LYS A 71 6.80 93.63 -56.89
CA LYS A 71 7.22 92.52 -57.75
C LYS A 71 8.46 91.82 -57.18
N LYS A 72 9.49 92.58 -56.78
CA LYS A 72 10.72 92.02 -56.19
C LYS A 72 10.43 91.27 -54.89
N ILE A 73 9.58 91.81 -54.02
CA ILE A 73 9.20 91.16 -52.76
C ILE A 73 8.46 89.85 -53.03
N ILE A 74 7.56 89.81 -54.01
CA ILE A 74 6.85 88.57 -54.39
C ILE A 74 7.85 87.51 -54.87
N GLU A 75 8.79 87.88 -55.74
CA GLU A 75 9.84 86.96 -56.22
C GLU A 75 10.72 86.43 -55.07
N GLU A 76 11.10 87.27 -54.11
CA GLU A 76 11.86 86.86 -52.92
C GLU A 76 11.05 85.90 -52.02
N LEU A 77 9.73 86.14 -51.85
CA LEU A 77 8.86 85.27 -51.07
C LEU A 77 8.67 83.90 -51.73
N GLU A 78 8.56 83.85 -53.06
CA GLU A 78 8.47 82.59 -53.82
C GLU A 78 9.73 81.75 -53.64
N LEU A 79 10.93 82.36 -53.74
CA LEU A 79 12.20 81.68 -53.50
C LEU A 79 12.33 81.12 -52.08
N ILE A 80 11.93 81.90 -51.06
CA ILE A 80 11.95 81.44 -49.66
C ILE A 80 11.00 80.26 -49.47
N ASN A 81 9.80 80.31 -50.05
CA ASN A 81 8.84 79.22 -49.96
C ASN A 81 9.36 77.93 -50.64
N GLU A 82 10.00 78.04 -51.80
CA GLU A 82 10.62 76.91 -52.48
C GLU A 82 11.78 76.29 -51.68
N ASP A 83 12.63 77.12 -51.06
CA ASP A 83 13.71 76.63 -50.17
C ASP A 83 13.12 75.90 -48.96
N GLN A 84 12.08 76.45 -48.32
CA GLN A 84 11.38 75.82 -47.20
C GLN A 84 10.72 74.48 -47.59
N GLU A 85 10.10 74.40 -48.77
CA GLU A 85 9.50 73.16 -49.26
C GLU A 85 10.56 72.09 -49.54
N ARG A 86 11.71 72.48 -50.10
CA ARG A 86 12.87 71.60 -50.27
C ARG A 86 13.39 71.06 -48.94
N ASP A 87 13.58 71.92 -47.94
CA ASP A 87 14.02 71.51 -46.60
C ASP A 87 13.00 70.57 -45.92
N MET A 88 11.70 70.87 -46.06
CA MET A 88 10.63 70.02 -45.54
C MET A 88 10.61 68.65 -46.21
N MET A 89 10.86 68.57 -47.52
CA MET A 89 10.96 67.31 -48.25
C MET A 89 12.16 66.47 -47.77
N VAL A 90 13.33 67.09 -47.58
CA VAL A 90 14.52 66.42 -47.04
C VAL A 90 14.24 65.88 -45.64
N LEU A 91 13.62 66.68 -44.78
CA LEU A 91 13.27 66.29 -43.42
C LEU A 91 12.29 65.11 -43.41
N ARG A 92 11.24 65.16 -44.24
CA ARG A 92 10.24 64.09 -44.37
C ARG A 92 10.89 62.78 -44.83
N SER A 93 11.77 62.84 -45.83
CA SER A 93 12.53 61.68 -46.33
C SER A 93 13.40 61.05 -45.23
N HIS A 94 14.15 61.88 -44.48
CA HIS A 94 15.00 61.42 -43.39
C HIS A 94 14.21 60.71 -42.27
N TYR A 95 13.06 61.25 -41.87
CA TYR A 95 12.22 60.59 -40.87
C TYR A 95 11.51 59.34 -41.39
N SER A 96 11.06 59.34 -42.65
CA SER A 96 10.51 58.15 -43.29
C SER A 96 11.52 57.00 -43.26
N SER A 97 12.76 57.26 -43.69
CA SER A 97 13.83 56.27 -43.66
C SER A 97 14.12 55.74 -42.26
N LYS A 98 14.15 56.61 -41.24
CA LYS A 98 14.30 56.17 -39.83
C LYS A 98 13.15 55.29 -39.37
N MET A 99 11.92 55.62 -39.76
CA MET A 99 10.73 54.83 -39.43
C MET A 99 10.80 53.44 -40.07
N ASP A 100 11.19 53.36 -41.34
CA ASP A 100 11.34 52.09 -42.08
C ASP A 100 12.38 51.18 -41.41
N ILE A 101 13.50 51.75 -40.95
CA ILE A 101 14.54 51.01 -40.21
C ILE A 101 13.98 50.47 -38.88
N LEU A 102 13.27 51.31 -38.11
CA LEU A 102 12.67 50.88 -36.85
C LEU A 102 11.62 49.80 -37.05
N GLN A 103 10.76 49.94 -38.06
CA GLN A 103 9.75 48.96 -38.43
C GLN A 103 10.39 47.62 -38.82
N SER A 104 11.48 47.67 -39.59
CA SER A 104 12.25 46.47 -39.97
C SER A 104 12.85 45.77 -38.75
N LYS A 105 13.39 46.53 -37.78
CA LYS A 105 13.90 45.96 -36.52
C LYS A 105 12.80 45.31 -35.68
N VAL A 106 11.65 45.97 -35.54
CA VAL A 106 10.49 45.41 -34.81
C VAL A 106 10.04 44.10 -35.46
N LYS A 107 9.95 44.07 -36.79
CA LYS A 107 9.59 42.85 -37.53
C LYS A 107 10.60 41.72 -37.30
N ALA A 108 11.89 42.01 -37.37
CA ALA A 108 12.94 41.02 -37.13
C ALA A 108 12.89 40.45 -35.68
N TYR A 109 12.65 41.29 -34.69
CA TYR A 109 12.46 40.81 -33.31
C TYR A 109 11.20 39.98 -33.14
N GLN A 110 10.11 40.35 -33.78
CA GLN A 110 8.87 39.57 -33.76
C GLN A 110 9.10 38.18 -34.35
N GLU A 111 9.72 38.09 -35.54
CA GLU A 111 10.08 36.81 -36.16
C GLU A 111 11.01 35.98 -35.27
N GLN A 112 11.96 36.60 -34.58
CA GLN A 112 12.83 35.91 -33.64
C GLN A 112 12.05 35.33 -32.44
N ILE A 113 11.10 36.09 -31.88
CA ILE A 113 10.25 35.63 -30.77
C ILE A 113 9.37 34.46 -31.25
N ASP A 114 8.76 34.58 -32.42
CA ASP A 114 7.90 33.53 -32.99
C ASP A 114 8.68 32.24 -33.25
N ASN A 115 9.90 32.35 -33.78
CA ASN A 115 10.80 31.21 -33.97
C ASN A 115 11.18 30.54 -32.63
N LYS A 116 11.51 31.31 -31.60
CA LYS A 116 11.83 30.78 -30.26
C LYS A 116 10.61 30.11 -29.63
N ASN A 117 9.42 30.71 -29.77
CA ASN A 117 8.17 30.15 -29.26
C ASN A 117 7.86 28.82 -29.94
N SER A 118 7.95 28.74 -31.26
CA SER A 118 7.75 27.50 -32.01
C SER A 118 8.73 26.40 -31.58
N TYR A 119 10.00 26.73 -31.33
CA TYR A 119 11.00 25.80 -30.84
C TYR A 119 10.66 25.27 -29.43
N LEU A 120 10.31 26.16 -28.50
CA LEU A 120 9.93 25.80 -27.14
C LEU A 120 8.65 24.94 -27.12
N GLU A 121 7.65 25.25 -27.95
CA GLU A 121 6.47 24.41 -28.12
C GLU A 121 6.82 23.00 -28.62
N GLY A 122 7.80 22.90 -29.53
CA GLY A 122 8.33 21.61 -30.00
C GLY A 122 8.95 20.80 -28.87
N ILE A 123 9.78 21.42 -28.03
CA ILE A 123 10.37 20.77 -26.84
C ILE A 123 9.28 20.32 -25.87
N ILE A 124 8.30 21.18 -25.56
CA ILE A 124 7.21 20.85 -24.64
C ILE A 124 6.44 19.64 -25.16
N LYS A 125 6.10 19.59 -26.45
CA LYS A 125 5.41 18.45 -27.07
C LYS A 125 6.25 17.17 -26.99
N SER A 126 7.55 17.25 -27.25
CA SER A 126 8.47 16.10 -27.17
C SER A 126 8.55 15.54 -25.75
N LEU A 127 8.74 16.41 -24.75
CA LEU A 127 8.81 16.00 -23.34
C LEU A 127 7.47 15.45 -22.82
N GLN A 128 6.34 15.97 -23.32
CA GLN A 128 5.03 15.41 -22.99
C GLN A 128 4.85 13.99 -23.55
N GLU A 129 5.32 13.73 -24.77
CA GLU A 129 5.27 12.38 -25.36
C GLU A 129 6.17 11.41 -24.61
N GLU A 130 7.42 11.79 -24.33
CA GLU A 130 8.34 10.96 -23.55
C GLU A 130 7.78 10.62 -22.16
N ASN A 131 7.17 11.59 -21.48
CA ASN A 131 6.50 11.35 -20.21
C ASN A 131 5.30 10.40 -20.34
N ARG A 132 4.53 10.47 -21.44
CA ARG A 132 3.44 9.53 -21.70
C ARG A 132 3.98 8.11 -21.85
N ASP A 133 5.08 7.92 -22.56
CA ASP A 133 5.69 6.61 -22.78
C ASP A 133 6.31 6.06 -21.49
N LEU A 134 7.06 6.87 -20.74
CA LEU A 134 7.59 6.48 -19.43
C LEU A 134 6.48 6.06 -18.44
N MET A 135 5.31 6.70 -18.49
CA MET A 135 4.16 6.32 -17.67
C MET A 135 3.57 4.97 -18.08
N LYS A 136 3.50 4.66 -19.39
CA LYS A 136 3.08 3.34 -19.87
C LYS A 136 4.07 2.26 -19.43
N ASP A 137 5.36 2.52 -19.57
CA ASP A 137 6.43 1.60 -19.16
C ASP A 137 6.41 1.32 -17.66
N LYS A 138 6.23 2.38 -16.85
CA LYS A 138 6.07 2.24 -15.39
C LYS A 138 4.89 1.35 -15.03
N VAL A 139 3.74 1.53 -15.69
CA VAL A 139 2.55 0.68 -15.47
C VAL A 139 2.83 -0.77 -15.88
N GLY A 140 3.51 -0.97 -17.02
CA GLY A 140 3.94 -2.30 -17.48
C GLY A 140 4.87 -3.00 -16.49
N LEU A 141 5.88 -2.30 -15.98
CA LEU A 141 6.81 -2.83 -14.97
C LEU A 141 6.11 -3.16 -13.65
N LEU A 142 5.20 -2.29 -13.18
CA LEU A 142 4.40 -2.58 -11.98
C LEU A 142 3.56 -3.84 -12.14
N HIS A 143 3.00 -4.08 -13.33
CA HIS A 143 2.27 -5.31 -13.62
C HIS A 143 3.18 -6.54 -13.56
N GLN A 144 4.37 -6.48 -14.18
CA GLN A 144 5.35 -7.58 -14.13
C GLN A 144 5.83 -7.87 -12.70
N VAL A 145 6.10 -6.84 -11.90
CA VAL A 145 6.48 -7.00 -10.49
C VAL A 145 5.37 -7.69 -9.71
N LYS A 146 4.11 -7.31 -9.94
CA LYS A 146 2.95 -7.95 -9.30
C LYS A 146 2.84 -9.44 -9.69
N GLU A 147 3.01 -9.77 -10.97
CA GLU A 147 2.97 -11.17 -11.43
C GLU A 147 4.10 -12.01 -10.81
N LEU A 148 5.31 -11.45 -10.72
CA LEU A 148 6.44 -12.12 -10.06
C LEU A 148 6.20 -12.32 -8.57
N GLN A 149 5.61 -11.35 -7.90
CA GLN A 149 5.23 -11.48 -6.49
C GLN A 149 4.17 -12.59 -6.31
N GLU A 150 3.14 -12.63 -7.15
CA GLU A 150 2.13 -13.70 -7.11
C GLU A 150 2.74 -15.09 -7.38
N LYS A 151 3.73 -15.20 -8.26
CA LYS A 151 4.47 -16.45 -8.49
C LYS A 151 5.30 -16.86 -7.29
N LEU A 152 6.02 -15.91 -6.69
CA LEU A 152 6.84 -16.15 -5.50
C LEU A 152 5.98 -16.57 -4.30
N GLU A 153 4.83 -15.94 -4.10
CA GLU A 153 3.88 -16.31 -3.05
C GLU A 153 3.33 -17.73 -3.25
N LYS A 154 3.04 -18.13 -4.50
CA LYS A 154 2.64 -19.50 -4.83
C LYS A 154 3.76 -20.51 -4.56
N GLU A 155 5.00 -20.22 -4.98
CA GLU A 155 6.17 -21.09 -4.74
C GLU A 155 6.46 -21.25 -3.24
N LYS A 156 6.31 -20.16 -2.47
CA LYS A 156 6.46 -20.20 -1.01
C LYS A 156 5.40 -21.09 -0.36
N LEU A 157 4.14 -20.95 -0.76
CA LEU A 157 3.04 -21.79 -0.27
C LEU A 157 3.26 -23.27 -0.60
N THR A 158 3.74 -23.60 -1.80
CA THR A 158 4.06 -24.99 -2.17
C THR A 158 5.22 -25.54 -1.35
N GLY A 159 6.29 -24.75 -1.14
CA GLY A 159 7.42 -25.16 -0.30
C GLY A 159 7.06 -25.34 1.17
N GLU A 160 6.16 -24.52 1.72
CA GLU A 160 5.64 -24.68 3.07
C GLU A 160 4.79 -25.96 3.21
N MET A 161 3.96 -26.28 2.22
CA MET A 161 3.20 -27.54 2.18
C MET A 161 4.11 -28.77 2.12
N GLU A 162 5.13 -28.77 1.26
CA GLU A 162 6.10 -29.87 1.17
C GLU A 162 6.88 -30.06 2.48
N ASN A 163 7.30 -28.95 3.10
CA ASN A 163 7.97 -28.99 4.41
C ASN A 163 7.04 -29.53 5.51
N GLN A 164 5.75 -29.15 5.50
CA GLN A 164 4.77 -29.67 6.45
C GLN A 164 4.51 -31.16 6.23
N GLU A 165 4.45 -31.62 4.99
CA GLU A 165 4.33 -33.04 4.65
C GLU A 165 5.56 -33.83 5.14
N ALA A 166 6.78 -33.33 4.89
CA ALA A 166 8.01 -33.93 5.39
C ALA A 166 8.04 -33.99 6.93
N LEU A 167 7.57 -32.93 7.62
CA LEU A 167 7.43 -32.91 9.07
C LEU A 167 6.46 -34.00 9.54
N MET A 168 5.28 -34.13 8.90
CA MET A 168 4.31 -35.18 9.24
C MET A 168 4.91 -36.58 9.04
N GLN A 169 5.60 -36.82 7.93
CA GLN A 169 6.27 -38.10 7.68
C GLN A 169 7.34 -38.41 8.75
N ASN A 170 8.14 -37.41 9.15
CA ASN A 170 9.15 -37.58 10.19
C ASN A 170 8.51 -37.87 11.56
N THR A 171 7.43 -37.17 11.93
CA THR A 171 6.72 -37.46 13.19
C THR A 171 6.14 -38.88 13.22
N ASN A 172 5.65 -39.38 12.08
CA ASN A 172 5.16 -40.75 11.95
C ASN A 172 6.31 -41.77 12.09
N LEU A 173 7.47 -41.47 11.50
CA LEU A 173 8.67 -42.30 11.61
C LEU A 173 9.18 -42.38 13.05
N VAL A 174 9.22 -41.26 13.77
CA VAL A 174 9.56 -41.22 15.20
C VAL A 174 8.58 -42.03 16.04
N LYS A 175 7.26 -41.91 15.79
CA LYS A 175 6.25 -42.73 16.48
C LYS A 175 6.43 -44.22 16.22
N ALA A 176 6.72 -44.61 14.97
CA ALA A 176 7.00 -45.99 14.60
C ALA A 176 8.25 -46.52 15.32
N HIS A 177 9.32 -45.72 15.38
CA HIS A 177 10.54 -46.06 16.11
C HIS A 177 10.29 -46.30 17.61
N ILE A 178 9.57 -45.39 18.28
CA ILE A 178 9.20 -45.53 19.70
C ILE A 178 8.38 -46.82 19.93
N THR A 179 7.45 -47.12 19.02
CA THR A 179 6.61 -48.32 19.11
C THR A 179 7.43 -49.59 18.94
N LEU A 180 8.34 -49.63 17.96
CA LEU A 180 9.27 -50.73 17.76
C LEU A 180 10.18 -50.93 18.98
N GLU A 181 10.70 -49.86 19.56
CA GLU A 181 11.55 -49.93 20.76
C GLU A 181 10.79 -50.53 21.96
N LYS A 182 9.51 -50.18 22.13
CA LYS A 182 8.64 -50.79 23.15
C LYS A 182 8.44 -52.29 22.90
N VAL A 183 8.20 -52.70 21.65
CA VAL A 183 8.05 -54.11 21.28
C VAL A 183 9.33 -54.90 21.54
N ILE A 184 10.49 -54.35 21.16
CA ILE A 184 11.80 -54.96 21.40
C ILE A 184 12.02 -55.18 22.91
N LYS A 185 11.79 -54.16 23.75
CA LYS A 185 11.91 -54.27 25.21
C LYS A 185 10.96 -55.33 25.79
N SER A 186 9.71 -55.37 25.32
CA SER A 186 8.74 -56.38 25.73
C SER A 186 9.15 -57.81 25.34
N MET A 187 9.69 -57.99 24.13
CA MET A 187 10.20 -59.28 23.67
C MET A 187 11.38 -59.76 24.53
N HIS A 188 12.35 -58.89 24.80
CA HIS A 188 13.49 -59.24 25.66
C HIS A 188 13.04 -59.59 27.08
N GLN A 189 12.03 -58.90 27.63
CA GLN A 189 11.47 -59.25 28.93
C GLN A 189 10.84 -60.66 28.90
N LYS A 190 10.00 -60.97 27.90
CA LYS A 190 9.39 -62.29 27.76
C LYS A 190 10.42 -63.41 27.57
N GLU A 191 11.48 -63.14 26.80
CA GLU A 191 12.59 -64.08 26.61
C GLU A 191 13.30 -64.38 27.95
N LYS A 192 13.51 -63.34 28.77
CA LYS A 192 14.05 -63.48 30.11
C LYS A 192 13.12 -64.30 31.02
N ASP A 193 11.84 -63.96 31.06
CA ASP A 193 10.83 -64.65 31.88
C ASP A 193 10.74 -66.14 31.48
N MET A 194 10.80 -66.44 30.18
CA MET A 194 10.77 -67.81 29.66
C MET A 194 12.05 -68.59 30.01
N SER A 195 13.21 -67.92 29.98
CA SER A 195 14.48 -68.51 30.41
C SER A 195 14.48 -68.84 31.90
N GLU A 196 13.95 -67.93 32.74
CA GLU A 196 13.78 -68.13 34.18
C GLU A 196 12.82 -69.31 34.46
N LEU A 197 11.71 -69.41 33.71
CA LEU A 197 10.72 -70.48 33.87
C LEU A 197 11.27 -71.86 33.49
N LEU A 198 12.01 -71.96 32.38
CA LEU A 198 12.71 -73.19 31.99
C LEU A 198 13.77 -73.62 33.02
N GLN A 199 14.45 -72.65 33.63
CA GLN A 199 15.40 -72.93 34.71
C GLN A 199 14.69 -73.43 35.98
N TYR A 200 13.53 -72.86 36.31
CA TYR A 200 12.69 -73.30 37.43
C TYR A 200 12.14 -74.71 37.22
N GLU A 201 11.69 -75.04 36.00
CA GLU A 201 11.24 -76.38 35.64
C GLU A 201 12.36 -77.42 35.74
N SER A 202 13.59 -77.06 35.32
CA SER A 202 14.76 -77.94 35.43
C SER A 202 15.16 -78.26 36.89
N THR A 203 14.80 -77.40 37.85
CA THR A 203 15.11 -77.58 39.27
C THR A 203 13.99 -78.25 40.08
N CYS A 204 12.74 -78.27 39.57
CA CYS A 204 11.61 -78.95 40.22
C CYS A 204 11.49 -80.45 39.93
N ASN A 205 12.32 -81.04 39.06
CA ASN A 205 12.25 -82.47 38.72
C ASN A 205 12.93 -83.43 39.73
N ARG A 206 13.07 -83.04 41.00
CA ARG A 206 13.71 -83.86 42.04
C ARG A 206 12.97 -83.81 43.38
N GLY A 207 11.67 -84.10 43.37
CA GLY A 207 10.88 -84.26 44.59
C GLY A 207 9.63 -85.12 44.34
N PRO A 208 9.16 -85.88 45.35
CA PRO A 208 8.00 -86.76 45.20
C PRO A 208 6.74 -85.94 44.92
N ASN A 209 6.01 -86.35 43.87
CA ASN A 209 4.75 -85.80 43.39
C ASN A 209 3.87 -85.18 44.50
N PRO A 210 3.72 -83.85 44.58
CA PRO A 210 2.59 -83.28 45.27
C PRO A 210 1.36 -83.56 44.41
N GLN A 211 0.43 -84.32 44.95
CA GLN A 211 -0.91 -84.48 44.40
C GLN A 211 -1.62 -83.13 44.56
N ILE A 212 -1.33 -82.18 43.67
CA ILE A 212 -1.99 -80.87 43.66
C ILE A 212 -3.46 -81.14 43.37
N THR A 213 -4.29 -81.01 44.41
CA THR A 213 -5.74 -81.10 44.28
C THR A 213 -6.22 -80.00 43.33
N VAL A 214 -7.13 -80.35 42.42
CA VAL A 214 -7.72 -79.44 41.40
C VAL A 214 -8.20 -78.12 42.01
N ASN A 215 -8.67 -78.15 43.25
CA ASN A 215 -9.06 -76.96 44.01
C ASN A 215 -7.92 -75.96 44.22
N THR A 216 -6.71 -76.44 44.54
CA THR A 216 -5.53 -75.58 44.76
C THR A 216 -5.10 -74.89 43.46
N LEU A 217 -5.18 -75.61 42.33
CA LEU A 217 -4.95 -75.05 40.99
C LEU A 217 -6.00 -73.99 40.64
N LEU A 218 -7.28 -74.27 40.90
CA LEU A 218 -8.38 -73.35 40.61
C LEU A 218 -8.28 -72.06 41.44
N GLN A 219 -7.99 -72.17 42.75
CA GLN A 219 -7.77 -71.01 43.61
C GLN A 219 -6.56 -70.17 43.16
N THR A 220 -5.47 -70.82 42.76
CA THR A 220 -4.27 -70.13 42.28
C THR A 220 -4.54 -69.41 40.96
N ALA A 221 -5.22 -70.07 40.02
CA ALA A 221 -5.62 -69.46 38.75
C ALA A 221 -6.56 -68.27 38.99
N LEU A 222 -7.56 -68.42 39.86
CA LEU A 222 -8.50 -67.35 40.17
C LEU A 222 -7.83 -66.13 40.78
N ARG A 223 -6.90 -66.32 41.74
CA ARG A 223 -6.15 -65.23 42.34
C ARG A 223 -5.32 -64.46 41.31
N LYS A 224 -4.67 -65.16 40.38
CA LYS A 224 -3.92 -64.51 39.30
C LYS A 224 -4.83 -63.73 38.36
N ILE A 225 -5.99 -64.28 38.02
CA ILE A 225 -6.98 -63.59 37.16
C ILE A 225 -7.56 -62.37 37.88
N HIS A 226 -7.87 -62.47 39.16
CA HIS A 226 -8.31 -61.36 39.99
C HIS A 226 -7.26 -60.24 40.08
N LEU A 227 -5.99 -60.61 40.23
CA LEU A 227 -4.89 -59.65 40.23
C LEU A 227 -4.82 -58.90 38.89
N MET A 228 -4.88 -59.61 37.76
CA MET A 228 -4.94 -58.97 36.43
C MET A 228 -6.16 -58.04 36.28
N TYR A 229 -7.33 -58.46 36.77
CA TYR A 229 -8.53 -57.63 36.77
C TYR A 229 -8.38 -56.35 37.59
N CYS A 230 -7.63 -56.39 38.71
CA CYS A 230 -7.40 -55.22 39.55
C CYS A 230 -6.31 -54.28 39.02
N GLU A 231 -5.29 -54.83 38.36
CA GLU A 231 -4.12 -54.05 37.90
C GLU A 231 -4.33 -53.36 36.55
N VAL A 232 -5.19 -53.89 35.68
CA VAL A 232 -5.35 -53.37 34.31
C VAL A 232 -6.77 -52.79 34.08
N PRO A 233 -6.91 -51.44 33.99
CA PRO A 233 -8.20 -50.77 33.88
C PRO A 233 -9.02 -51.16 32.64
N GLU A 234 -8.37 -51.48 31.53
CA GLU A 234 -9.00 -51.92 30.28
C GLU A 234 -9.73 -53.26 30.46
N GLU A 235 -9.10 -54.22 31.14
CA GLU A 235 -9.66 -55.52 31.50
C GLU A 235 -10.82 -55.34 32.48
N GLN A 236 -10.72 -54.39 33.40
CA GLN A 236 -11.81 -54.03 34.30
C GLN A 236 -13.04 -53.51 33.53
N GLN A 237 -12.83 -52.64 32.55
CA GLN A 237 -13.90 -52.13 31.68
C GLN A 237 -14.53 -53.25 30.85
N PHE A 238 -13.72 -54.15 30.31
CA PHE A 238 -14.18 -55.30 29.53
C PHE A 238 -15.04 -56.26 30.37
N VAL A 239 -14.57 -56.65 31.56
CA VAL A 239 -15.31 -57.53 32.48
C VAL A 239 -16.61 -56.86 32.95
N ASN A 240 -16.59 -55.57 33.26
CA ASN A 240 -17.80 -54.81 33.60
C ASN A 240 -18.81 -54.73 32.45
N HIS A 241 -18.34 -54.67 31.20
CA HIS A 241 -19.20 -54.76 30.03
C HIS A 241 -19.85 -56.15 29.89
N LEU A 242 -19.08 -57.23 30.10
CA LEU A 242 -19.60 -58.59 30.11
C LEU A 242 -20.67 -58.80 31.18
N PHE A 243 -20.47 -58.27 32.40
CA PHE A 243 -21.50 -58.30 33.45
C PHE A 243 -22.82 -57.67 33.01
N LYS A 244 -22.77 -56.47 32.41
CA LYS A 244 -23.97 -55.76 31.94
C LYS A 244 -24.69 -56.54 30.84
N LYS A 245 -23.93 -57.15 29.93
CA LYS A 245 -24.48 -57.98 28.86
C LYS A 245 -25.16 -59.23 29.43
N ASN A 246 -24.48 -59.92 30.35
CA ASN A 246 -24.98 -61.14 30.98
C ASN A 246 -26.26 -60.89 31.81
N ASP A 247 -26.30 -59.80 32.60
CA ASP A 247 -27.53 -59.41 33.33
C ASP A 247 -28.73 -59.15 32.40
N ALA A 248 -28.50 -58.56 31.23
CA ALA A 248 -29.54 -58.34 30.23
C ALA A 248 -30.01 -59.66 29.59
N GLU A 249 -29.10 -60.57 29.27
CA GLU A 249 -29.42 -61.90 28.72
C GLU A 249 -30.20 -62.74 29.74
N ILE A 250 -29.79 -62.79 31.01
CA ILE A 250 -30.54 -63.49 32.07
C ILE A 250 -31.97 -62.94 32.19
N ALA A 251 -32.15 -61.63 32.11
CA ALA A 251 -33.48 -61.02 32.18
C ALA A 251 -34.37 -61.43 30.99
N ASP A 252 -33.80 -61.49 29.78
CA ASP A 252 -34.52 -61.90 28.58
C ASP A 252 -34.86 -63.39 28.59
N TRP A 253 -33.91 -64.24 29.00
CA TRP A 253 -34.14 -65.68 29.17
C TRP A 253 -35.21 -65.96 30.22
N LYS A 254 -35.19 -65.28 31.38
CA LYS A 254 -36.24 -65.43 32.41
C LYS A 254 -37.62 -65.02 31.88
N LYS A 255 -37.69 -63.93 31.11
CA LYS A 255 -38.94 -63.48 30.48
C LYS A 255 -39.47 -64.52 29.48
N THR A 256 -38.58 -65.06 28.65
CA THR A 256 -38.92 -66.06 27.62
C THR A 256 -39.35 -67.37 28.26
N PHE A 257 -38.61 -67.84 29.27
CA PHE A 257 -38.95 -69.03 30.05
C PHE A 257 -40.32 -68.92 30.74
N ASN A 258 -40.59 -67.79 31.43
CA ASN A 258 -41.88 -67.55 32.07
C ASN A 258 -43.04 -67.47 31.05
N LYS A 259 -42.80 -66.90 29.86
CA LYS A 259 -43.79 -66.86 28.78
C LYS A 259 -44.10 -68.27 28.25
N THR A 260 -43.10 -69.12 28.11
CA THR A 260 -43.26 -70.51 27.68
C THR A 260 -44.01 -71.34 28.73
N ILE A 261 -43.75 -71.12 30.03
CA ILE A 261 -44.49 -71.77 31.12
C ILE A 261 -45.96 -71.31 31.16
N ALA A 262 -46.23 -70.01 30.96
CA ALA A 262 -47.58 -69.48 30.99
C ALA A 262 -48.42 -69.82 29.73
N GLY A 263 -47.77 -70.06 28.60
CA GLY A 263 -48.42 -70.31 27.31
C GLY A 263 -48.76 -71.77 27.01
N ASN A 264 -48.10 -72.74 27.65
CA ASN A 264 -48.24 -74.16 27.32
C ASN A 264 -48.95 -74.94 28.44
N ILE A 265 -50.27 -74.73 28.55
CA ILE A 265 -51.17 -75.80 28.98
C ILE A 265 -51.69 -76.42 27.69
N LEU A 266 -51.34 -77.69 27.45
CA LEU A 266 -51.84 -78.58 26.38
C LEU A 266 -50.86 -78.90 25.23
N LEU A 267 -50.08 -79.95 25.51
CA LEU A 267 -49.65 -81.04 24.62
C LEU A 267 -48.61 -80.75 23.53
N ASP A 268 -47.40 -81.26 23.81
CA ASP A 268 -46.42 -81.83 22.87
C ASP A 268 -45.13 -81.04 22.55
N HIS A 269 -44.53 -80.38 23.55
CA HIS A 269 -43.24 -79.66 23.41
C HIS A 269 -42.23 -79.90 24.56
N ASP A 270 -41.94 -81.16 24.90
CA ASP A 270 -40.93 -81.50 25.92
C ASP A 270 -39.49 -81.10 25.52
N ARG A 271 -39.17 -81.02 24.23
CA ARG A 271 -37.78 -80.77 23.77
C ARG A 271 -37.37 -79.30 23.80
N SER A 272 -38.32 -78.38 23.67
CA SER A 272 -38.06 -76.93 23.67
C SER A 272 -37.75 -76.41 25.07
N LEU A 273 -38.43 -76.94 26.10
CA LEU A 273 -38.26 -76.50 27.48
C LEU A 273 -36.87 -76.85 28.02
N VAL A 274 -36.37 -78.05 27.72
CA VAL A 274 -35.06 -78.54 28.16
C VAL A 274 -33.93 -77.65 27.62
N ASN A 275 -34.01 -77.24 26.35
CA ASN A 275 -32.99 -76.35 25.76
C ASN A 275 -32.99 -74.98 26.44
N THR A 276 -34.17 -74.35 26.62
CA THR A 276 -34.25 -73.04 27.29
C THR A 276 -33.80 -73.08 28.75
N LYS A 277 -33.93 -74.23 29.42
CA LYS A 277 -33.44 -74.42 30.78
C LYS A 277 -31.91 -74.52 30.82
N ASN A 278 -31.33 -75.30 29.91
CA ASN A 278 -29.88 -75.43 29.82
C ASN A 278 -29.19 -74.10 29.46
N ASP A 279 -29.80 -73.30 28.57
CA ASP A 279 -29.29 -71.98 28.20
C ASP A 279 -29.33 -71.01 29.40
N LEU A 280 -30.40 -71.07 30.20
CA LEU A 280 -30.49 -70.29 31.44
C LEU A 280 -29.43 -70.72 32.47
N GLU A 281 -29.26 -72.04 32.69
CA GLU A 281 -28.23 -72.57 33.60
C GLU A 281 -26.82 -72.18 33.14
N SER A 282 -26.51 -72.28 31.84
CA SER A 282 -25.21 -71.86 31.27
C SER A 282 -24.92 -70.38 31.53
N THR A 283 -25.92 -69.52 31.36
CA THR A 283 -25.78 -68.08 31.56
C THR A 283 -25.55 -67.75 33.05
N GLU A 284 -26.22 -68.48 33.96
CA GLU A 284 -26.01 -68.36 35.40
C GLU A 284 -24.59 -68.82 35.84
N TYR A 285 -24.03 -69.85 35.21
CA TYR A 285 -22.64 -70.27 35.45
C TYR A 285 -21.63 -69.22 34.99
N GLU A 286 -21.84 -68.60 33.83
CA GLU A 286 -20.93 -67.54 33.36
C GLU A 286 -20.92 -66.35 34.32
N LYS A 287 -22.10 -65.95 34.83
CA LYS A 287 -22.20 -64.91 35.85
C LYS A 287 -21.44 -65.27 37.12
N LEU A 288 -21.54 -66.51 37.56
CA LEU A 288 -20.82 -67.01 38.72
C LEU A 288 -19.29 -66.92 38.54
N VAL A 289 -18.77 -67.30 37.36
CA VAL A 289 -17.34 -67.19 37.05
C VAL A 289 -16.88 -65.74 37.07
N LEU A 290 -17.65 -64.84 36.46
CA LEU A 290 -17.34 -63.40 36.48
C LEU A 290 -17.34 -62.85 37.91
N ASP A 291 -18.29 -63.28 38.75
CA ASP A 291 -18.32 -62.91 40.17
C ASP A 291 -17.08 -63.41 40.91
N CYS A 292 -16.64 -64.65 40.67
CA CYS A 292 -15.40 -65.18 41.24
C CYS A 292 -14.18 -64.35 40.84
N ILE A 293 -14.11 -63.91 39.57
CA ILE A 293 -12.99 -63.07 39.08
C ILE A 293 -12.99 -61.72 39.79
N ARG A 294 -14.17 -61.12 39.96
CA ARG A 294 -14.34 -59.81 40.61
C ARG A 294 -13.99 -59.86 42.08
N THR A 295 -14.41 -60.90 42.80
CA THR A 295 -14.16 -61.03 44.25
C THR A 295 -12.81 -61.66 44.57
N GLY A 296 -12.23 -62.42 43.63
CA GLY A 296 -11.04 -63.24 43.85
C GLY A 296 -11.32 -64.48 44.71
N GLU A 297 -12.58 -64.78 45.00
CA GLU A 297 -13.01 -65.84 45.91
C GLU A 297 -13.97 -66.81 45.23
N ILE A 298 -13.80 -68.11 45.49
CA ILE A 298 -14.72 -69.16 45.03
C ILE A 298 -15.81 -69.33 46.09
N PRO A 299 -17.10 -69.21 45.75
CA PRO A 299 -18.19 -69.44 46.69
C PRO A 299 -18.09 -70.80 47.38
N GLU A 300 -18.25 -70.83 48.70
CA GLU A 300 -18.06 -72.04 49.50
C GLU A 300 -18.92 -73.23 49.06
N TRP A 301 -20.11 -72.98 48.49
CA TRP A 301 -21.00 -74.05 48.03
C TRP A 301 -20.43 -74.80 46.82
N ILE A 302 -19.64 -74.14 45.96
CA ILE A 302 -18.91 -74.79 44.85
C ILE A 302 -17.80 -75.66 45.42
N LEU A 303 -17.07 -75.14 46.41
CA LEU A 303 -16.01 -75.88 47.09
C LEU A 303 -16.56 -77.13 47.78
N ARG A 304 -17.71 -77.04 48.46
CA ARG A 304 -18.39 -78.18 49.12
C ARG A 304 -18.91 -79.22 48.13
N ASN A 305 -19.47 -78.79 47.00
CA ASN A 305 -19.96 -79.73 45.97
C ASN A 305 -18.81 -80.40 45.20
N SER A 306 -17.68 -79.72 45.04
CA SER A 306 -16.45 -80.31 44.49
C SER A 306 -15.81 -81.36 45.40
N LEU A 307 -16.03 -81.28 46.73
CA LEU A 307 -15.45 -82.19 47.72
C LEU A 307 -16.16 -83.55 47.79
N TYR A 308 -17.38 -83.69 47.26
CA TYR A 308 -18.09 -84.97 47.21
C TYR A 308 -17.49 -85.98 46.21
N SER A 309 -16.54 -85.55 45.36
CA SER A 309 -15.76 -86.45 44.49
C SER A 309 -14.40 -86.85 45.08
N SER A 310 -14.08 -86.46 46.32
CA SER A 310 -12.75 -86.72 46.90
C SER A 310 -12.77 -86.90 48.41
N ILE A 311 -13.64 -87.78 48.91
CA ILE A 311 -13.46 -88.35 50.26
C ILE A 311 -12.75 -89.69 50.12
N THR A 312 -11.42 -89.68 50.26
CA THR A 312 -10.69 -90.62 51.12
C THR A 312 -9.48 -89.89 51.69
N GLU A 313 -9.56 -89.64 53.00
CA GLU A 313 -8.50 -89.61 54.01
C GLU A 313 -7.20 -88.85 53.69
N SER A 314 -6.88 -87.88 54.56
CA SER A 314 -5.75 -88.04 55.49
C SER A 314 -5.49 -86.71 56.19
N ASP A 315 -5.70 -86.69 57.50
CA ASP A 315 -5.34 -85.59 58.40
C ASP A 315 -3.84 -85.31 58.40
N CYS A 316 -3.46 -84.04 58.34
CA CYS A 316 -2.27 -83.55 59.03
C CYS A 316 -2.32 -82.03 59.27
N ASP A 317 -2.40 -81.69 60.55
CA ASP A 317 -2.07 -80.41 61.14
C ASP A 317 -0.66 -79.93 60.74
N THR A 318 -0.48 -78.64 60.40
CA THR A 318 0.56 -77.81 61.04
C THR A 318 0.43 -76.31 60.78
N LYS A 319 1.04 -75.56 61.70
CA LYS A 319 0.89 -74.15 62.07
C LYS A 319 1.71 -73.18 61.20
N ASN A 320 1.31 -71.89 61.28
CA ASN A 320 2.09 -70.64 61.23
C ASN A 320 3.49 -70.67 60.61
N ASP A 321 3.77 -69.77 59.66
CA ASP A 321 4.64 -68.63 60.00
C ASP A 321 4.67 -67.47 58.98
N GLN A 322 5.19 -66.37 59.50
CA GLN A 322 5.13 -64.97 59.10
C GLN A 322 5.92 -64.59 57.83
N ARG A 323 5.30 -63.70 57.04
CA ARG A 323 5.78 -62.34 56.69
C ARG A 323 7.25 -62.17 56.25
N SER A 324 7.44 -61.77 54.99
CA SER A 324 8.47 -60.78 54.62
C SER A 324 8.23 -60.22 53.22
N ASN A 325 8.16 -58.89 53.13
CA ASN A 325 8.10 -58.07 51.92
C ASN A 325 9.44 -58.06 51.16
N PRO A 326 9.46 -57.70 49.86
CA PRO A 326 10.64 -57.09 49.23
C PRO A 326 10.44 -55.60 48.87
N PRO A 327 11.52 -54.85 48.60
CA PRO A 327 11.59 -53.40 48.75
C PRO A 327 11.29 -52.60 47.47
N GLU A 328 10.78 -51.38 47.67
CA GLU A 328 10.78 -50.27 46.72
C GLU A 328 12.22 -49.81 46.44
N ASN A 329 12.55 -49.58 45.16
CA ASN A 329 13.65 -48.71 44.75
C ASN A 329 13.31 -47.99 43.43
N ASP A 330 13.45 -46.67 43.49
CA ASP A 330 13.99 -45.73 42.49
C ASP A 330 13.23 -45.47 41.18
N LYS A 331 12.52 -44.32 41.14
CA LYS A 331 12.32 -43.49 39.93
C LYS A 331 12.31 -42.00 40.28
N GLU A 332 13.48 -41.37 40.23
CA GLU A 332 13.62 -39.95 39.91
C GLU A 332 14.67 -39.80 38.80
N ILE A 333 14.64 -38.65 38.11
CA ILE A 333 15.39 -38.23 36.91
C ILE A 333 14.55 -38.37 35.63
N PHE A 334 13.87 -37.27 35.27
CA PHE A 334 14.00 -36.60 33.95
C PHE A 334 13.13 -35.33 33.94
N LYS A 335 13.76 -34.17 34.16
CA LYS A 335 13.24 -32.84 33.83
C LYS A 335 14.44 -31.95 33.49
N GLU A 336 14.65 -31.66 32.22
CA GLU A 336 15.22 -30.40 31.72
C GLU A 336 15.40 -30.49 30.19
N GLU A 337 14.39 -30.07 29.43
CA GLU A 337 14.57 -29.61 28.05
C GLU A 337 13.26 -28.97 27.58
N THR A 338 13.08 -27.66 27.82
CA THR A 338 12.00 -26.87 27.18
C THR A 338 12.20 -25.35 27.23
N GLN A 339 13.39 -24.84 27.61
CA GLN A 339 13.60 -23.38 27.75
C GLN A 339 14.27 -22.68 26.55
N SER A 340 14.57 -23.36 25.43
CA SER A 340 15.30 -22.74 24.30
C SER A 340 14.42 -22.14 23.19
N PHE A 341 13.09 -22.31 23.22
CA PHE A 341 12.24 -21.97 22.05
C PHE A 341 11.55 -20.60 22.07
N LEU A 342 11.62 -19.85 23.17
CA LEU A 342 10.90 -18.56 23.32
C LEU A 342 11.74 -17.31 23.01
N ALA A 343 13.04 -17.44 22.72
CA ALA A 343 13.93 -16.28 22.54
C ALA A 343 14.07 -15.78 21.08
N VAL A 344 13.47 -16.48 20.10
CA VAL A 344 13.67 -16.16 18.66
C VAL A 344 12.55 -15.29 18.08
N SER A 345 11.39 -15.19 18.73
CA SER A 345 10.22 -14.47 18.20
C SER A 345 10.28 -12.94 18.32
N ASP A 346 11.05 -12.39 19.26
CA ASP A 346 11.01 -10.94 19.55
C ASP A 346 11.90 -10.09 18.62
N SER A 347 12.85 -10.71 17.90
CA SER A 347 13.78 -10.00 17.02
C SER A 347 13.20 -9.67 15.64
N ALA A 348 12.17 -10.40 15.18
CA ALA A 348 11.59 -10.24 13.85
C ALA A 348 10.61 -9.05 13.73
N MET A 349 9.98 -8.62 14.83
CA MET A 349 9.02 -7.50 14.79
C MET A 349 9.68 -6.12 14.73
N GLN A 350 10.96 -6.00 15.09
CA GLN A 350 11.61 -4.68 15.20
C GLN A 350 12.13 -4.14 13.85
N MET A 351 12.37 -4.99 12.85
CA MET A 351 12.87 -4.56 11.53
C MET A 351 11.77 -4.04 10.59
N GLY A 352 10.50 -4.43 10.77
CA GLY A 352 9.39 -4.00 9.91
C GLY A 352 8.99 -2.53 10.07
N SER A 353 9.18 -1.94 11.26
CA SER A 353 8.73 -0.58 11.54
C SER A 353 9.69 0.51 11.05
N SER A 354 10.94 0.16 10.72
CA SER A 354 11.97 1.14 10.31
C SER A 354 11.90 1.49 8.82
N MET A 355 11.48 0.57 7.94
CA MET A 355 11.39 0.83 6.50
C MET A 355 10.20 1.72 6.13
N HIS A 356 9.10 1.69 6.88
CA HIS A 356 7.89 2.44 6.53
C HIS A 356 8.04 3.96 6.73
N LYS A 357 8.97 4.42 7.57
CA LYS A 357 9.20 5.86 7.82
C LYS A 357 10.08 6.53 6.76
N GLN A 358 10.89 5.79 5.99
CA GLN A 358 11.74 6.38 4.94
C GLN A 358 11.00 6.64 3.62
N ILE A 359 9.87 5.97 3.37
CA ILE A 359 9.12 6.14 2.12
C ILE A 359 8.25 7.41 2.14
N LEU A 360 7.84 7.89 3.32
CA LEU A 360 6.89 9.01 3.45
C LEU A 360 7.52 10.42 3.27
N TRP A 361 8.84 10.56 3.34
CA TRP A 361 9.50 11.88 3.29
C TRP A 361 9.91 12.35 1.87
N LYS A 362 9.68 11.55 0.82
CA LYS A 362 10.13 11.86 -0.55
C LYS A 362 9.06 12.44 -1.49
N GLN A 363 7.84 12.74 -1.03
CA GLN A 363 6.72 13.06 -1.94
C GLN A 363 6.24 14.53 -2.01
N HIS A 364 6.88 15.52 -1.36
CA HIS A 364 6.46 16.92 -1.52
C HIS A 364 7.60 17.92 -1.70
N SER A 365 7.94 18.19 -2.96
CA SER A 365 8.38 19.51 -3.43
C SER A 365 8.32 19.58 -4.95
N PRO A 366 7.32 20.26 -5.55
CA PRO A 366 7.36 20.63 -6.95
C PRO A 366 7.97 22.03 -7.12
N ASN A 367 8.95 22.10 -8.01
CA ASN A 367 9.27 23.25 -8.88
C ASN A 367 10.00 24.46 -8.26
N SER A 368 11.34 24.36 -8.18
CA SER A 368 12.22 25.49 -8.50
C SER A 368 13.00 25.13 -9.77
N LEU A 369 12.55 25.63 -10.91
CA LEU A 369 13.25 25.45 -12.19
C LEU A 369 14.32 26.54 -12.29
N THR A 370 15.55 26.22 -11.86
CA THR A 370 16.71 27.09 -12.04
C THR A 370 17.28 26.87 -13.42
N ILE A 371 16.91 27.71 -14.39
CA ILE A 371 17.49 27.66 -15.74
C ILE A 371 18.82 28.41 -15.69
N ASN A 372 19.93 27.68 -15.59
CA ASN A 372 21.28 28.22 -15.76
C ASN A 372 21.66 28.17 -17.24
N GLY A 373 21.44 29.27 -17.96
CA GLY A 373 22.02 29.51 -19.28
C GLY A 373 23.32 30.31 -19.15
N LYS A 374 24.44 29.75 -19.59
CA LYS A 374 25.68 30.50 -19.85
C LYS A 374 25.57 31.13 -21.23
N ASN A 375 25.82 32.43 -21.33
CA ASN A 375 26.18 33.09 -22.58
C ASN A 375 27.68 33.40 -22.53
N ASP A 376 28.35 33.36 -23.69
CA ASP A 376 29.81 33.37 -23.87
C ASP A 376 30.50 34.72 -23.57
N ASP A 377 29.78 35.72 -23.05
CA ASP A 377 30.27 37.11 -23.00
C ASP A 377 30.66 37.58 -21.58
N GLY A 378 30.62 36.70 -20.57
CA GLY A 378 31.34 36.92 -19.30
C GLY A 378 30.91 38.09 -18.41
N GLU A 379 29.81 38.80 -18.68
CA GLU A 379 29.30 39.85 -17.77
C GLU A 379 27.94 39.49 -17.16
N TRP A 380 27.95 39.31 -15.83
CA TRP A 380 26.74 39.16 -15.02
C TRP A 380 26.18 40.55 -14.68
N ASN A 381 25.20 41.03 -15.45
CA ASN A 381 24.29 42.06 -14.95
C ASN A 381 23.10 41.37 -14.27
N GLN A 382 23.20 41.21 -12.97
CA GLN A 382 22.16 40.65 -12.12
C GLN A 382 21.08 41.72 -11.89
N GLN A 383 20.27 42.03 -12.91
CA GLN A 383 18.99 42.71 -12.71
C GLN A 383 17.93 41.64 -12.44
N SER A 384 17.62 41.45 -11.16
CA SER A 384 16.46 40.67 -10.75
C SER A 384 15.20 41.38 -11.25
N PHE A 385 14.59 40.84 -12.30
CA PHE A 385 13.20 41.18 -12.61
C PHE A 385 12.30 40.44 -11.64
N ASP A 386 11.66 41.20 -10.74
CA ASP A 386 10.58 40.68 -9.91
C ASP A 386 9.43 40.22 -10.81
N PRO A 387 9.06 38.91 -10.83
CA PRO A 387 7.97 38.40 -11.66
C PRO A 387 6.59 38.95 -11.29
N TRP A 388 6.50 39.68 -10.17
CA TRP A 388 5.24 40.15 -9.59
C TRP A 388 4.73 41.48 -10.15
N ILE A 389 5.49 42.18 -11.00
CA ILE A 389 5.10 43.54 -11.44
C ILE A 389 4.04 43.53 -12.57
N PHE A 390 3.82 42.42 -13.27
CA PHE A 390 2.87 42.37 -14.40
C PHE A 390 1.52 41.68 -14.13
N SER A 391 1.19 41.34 -12.87
CA SER A 391 -0.07 40.67 -12.53
C SER A 391 -1.11 41.59 -11.87
N LYS A 392 -1.27 42.83 -12.33
CA LYS A 392 -2.45 43.63 -12.00
C LYS A 392 -3.39 43.72 -13.21
N PRO A 393 -4.58 43.10 -13.16
CA PRO A 393 -5.60 43.34 -14.16
C PRO A 393 -6.11 44.78 -14.00
N LEU A 394 -5.94 45.59 -15.04
CA LEU A 394 -6.62 46.86 -15.20
C LEU A 394 -8.09 46.57 -15.56
N PHE A 395 -8.92 46.45 -14.53
CA PHE A 395 -10.35 46.74 -14.64
C PHE A 395 -10.65 47.94 -13.74
N TYR A 396 -10.81 49.10 -14.38
CA TYR A 396 -11.78 50.14 -14.03
C TYR A 396 -12.02 51.03 -15.25
#